data_AF-A0A8W8NSJ5-F1
#
_entry.id   AF-A0A8W8NSJ5-F1
#
_cell.length_a   1.000
_cell.length_b   1.000
_cell.length_c   1.000
_cell.angle_alpha   90.00
_cell.angle_beta   90.00
_cell.angle_gamma   90.00
#
_symmetry.space_group_name_H-M   'P 1'
#
loop_
_entity.id
_entity.type
_entity.pdbx_description
1 polymer ?
#
loop_
_entity_poly.entity_id
_entity_poly.type
_entity_poly.pdbx_seq_one_letter_code
_entity_poly.pdbx_strand_id
1 'polypeptide(L)'
;DAMKQICSLVPEEVGRELYELWEDYEFQRSEEAKFVKDLDKFEMILQAHEYETLSDCPGHLQEFFDSTAGKFKTELVKEWVKKLTTDRTGSSAT
;
A
#
# COMPACT_ATOMS: atom_id res chain seq x y z
N ASP A 1 -1.55 24.37 -1.04
CA ASP A 1 -1.37 22.90 -0.88
C ASP A 1 -0.03 22.61 -0.24
N ALA A 2 0.02 21.67 0.71
CA ALA A 2 1.24 21.33 1.45
C ALA A 2 2.38 20.88 0.53
N MET A 3 2.08 20.09 -0.51
CA MET A 3 3.11 19.63 -1.46
C MET A 3 3.75 20.77 -2.25
N LYS A 4 3.00 21.83 -2.61
CA LYS A 4 3.59 23.01 -3.26
C LYS A 4 4.60 23.73 -2.35
N GLN A 5 4.32 23.77 -1.04
CA GLN A 5 5.25 24.36 -0.07
C GLN A 5 6.51 23.48 0.06
N ILE A 6 6.35 22.15 0.16
CA ILE A 6 7.47 21.21 0.25
C ILE A 6 8.35 21.29 -1.00
N CYS A 7 7.76 21.29 -2.20
CA CYS A 7 8.50 21.41 -3.46
C CYS A 7 9.24 22.74 -3.61
N SER A 8 8.78 23.81 -2.95
CA SER A 8 9.48 25.11 -2.98
C SER A 8 10.74 25.16 -2.11
N LEU A 9 10.98 24.14 -1.27
CA LEU A 9 12.16 24.04 -0.39
C LEU A 9 13.39 23.43 -1.09
N VAL A 10 13.23 22.90 -2.30
CA VAL A 10 14.29 22.27 -3.09
C VAL A 10 14.54 23.05 -4.39
N PRO A 11 15.64 22.80 -5.11
CA PRO A 11 15.88 23.44 -6.42
C PRO A 11 14.68 23.29 -7.35
N GLU A 12 14.37 24.34 -8.13
CA GLU A 12 13.14 24.45 -8.92
C GLU A 12 12.87 23.22 -9.82
N GLU A 13 13.90 22.72 -10.49
CA GLU A 13 13.81 21.53 -11.34
C GLU A 13 13.37 20.29 -10.56
N VAL A 14 13.98 20.06 -9.39
CA VAL A 14 13.66 18.94 -8.49
C VAL A 14 12.27 19.12 -7.88
N GLY A 15 11.93 20.34 -7.49
CA GLY A 15 10.61 20.67 -6.93
C GLY A 15 9.49 20.40 -7.92
N ARG A 16 9.71 20.74 -9.20
CA ARG A 16 8.78 20.45 -10.30
C ARG A 16 8.62 18.95 -10.51
N GLU A 17 9.72 18.20 -10.61
CA GLU A 17 9.67 16.74 -10.79
C GLU A 17 8.93 16.06 -9.64
N LEU A 18 9.22 16.41 -8.39
CA LEU A 18 8.53 15.86 -7.21
C LEU A 18 7.04 16.17 -7.22
N TYR A 19 6.65 17.37 -7.64
CA TYR A 19 5.25 17.75 -7.71
C TYR A 19 4.51 16.97 -8.81
N GLU A 20 5.14 16.78 -9.97
CA GLU A 20 4.59 15.99 -11.08
C GLU A 20 4.41 14.51 -10.69
N LEU A 21 5.41 13.91 -10.02
CA LEU A 21 5.33 12.54 -9.50
C LEU A 21 4.23 12.38 -8.45
N TRP A 22 4.12 13.35 -7.52
CA TRP A 22 3.06 13.35 -6.52
C TRP A 22 1.68 13.47 -7.18
N GLU A 23 1.53 14.36 -8.16
CA GLU A 23 0.27 14.53 -8.87
C GLU A 23 -0.13 13.26 -9.63
N ASP A 24 0.82 12.60 -10.30
CA ASP A 24 0.59 11.34 -10.98
C ASP A 24 0.15 10.22 -10.02
N TYR A 25 0.80 10.13 -8.85
CA TYR A 25 0.43 9.18 -7.80
C TYR A 25 -0.97 9.42 -7.24
N GLU A 26 -1.30 10.67 -6.88
CA GLU A 26 -2.59 11.04 -6.29
C GLU A 26 -3.75 10.79 -7.25
N PHE A 27 -3.58 11.15 -8.53
CA PHE A 27 -4.60 10.95 -9.55
C PHE A 27 -4.55 9.58 -10.23
N GLN A 28 -3.56 8.74 -9.89
CA GLN A 28 -3.33 7.42 -10.47
C GLN A 28 -3.33 7.42 -12.02
N ARG A 29 -2.64 8.37 -12.66
CA ARG A 29 -2.74 8.54 -14.12
C ARG A 29 -1.94 7.48 -14.87
N SER A 30 -0.71 7.23 -14.43
CA SER A 30 0.17 6.20 -15.02
C SER A 30 -0.13 4.78 -14.51
N GLU A 31 0.38 3.77 -15.22
CA GLU A 31 0.32 2.37 -14.76
C GLU A 31 1.23 2.16 -13.54
N GLU A 32 2.35 2.87 -13.49
CA GLU A 32 3.27 2.91 -12.36
C GLU A 32 2.56 3.47 -11.12
N ALA A 33 1.85 4.59 -11.22
CA ALA A 33 1.09 5.16 -10.10
C ALA A 33 -0.02 4.21 -9.60
N LYS A 34 -0.71 3.50 -10.50
CA LYS A 34 -1.69 2.48 -10.12
C LYS A 34 -1.05 1.31 -9.39
N PHE A 35 0.08 0.83 -9.89
CA PHE A 35 0.85 -0.24 -9.29
C PHE A 35 1.40 0.16 -7.91
N VAL A 36 2.04 1.32 -7.79
CA VAL A 36 2.56 1.83 -6.51
C VAL A 36 1.43 2.02 -5.50
N LYS A 37 0.24 2.47 -5.92
CA LYS A 37 -0.91 2.58 -5.01
C LYS A 37 -1.42 1.23 -4.53
N ASP A 38 -1.25 0.17 -5.32
CA ASP A 38 -1.57 -1.20 -4.88
C ASP A 38 -0.50 -1.75 -3.93
N LEU A 39 0.78 -1.44 -4.19
CA LEU A 39 1.87 -1.75 -3.27
C LEU A 39 1.66 -1.11 -1.90
N ASP A 40 1.31 0.18 -1.85
CA ASP A 40 1.03 0.92 -0.61
C ASP A 40 -0.06 0.23 0.25
N LYS A 41 -1.13 -0.26 -0.38
CA LYS A 41 -2.19 -1.02 0.31
C LYS A 41 -1.74 -2.42 0.72
N PHE A 42 -0.91 -3.08 -0.10
CA PHE A 42 -0.41 -4.42 0.18
C PHE A 42 0.55 -4.39 1.37
N GLU A 43 1.44 -3.40 1.41
CA GLU A 43 2.39 -3.18 2.50
C GLU A 43 1.65 -3.03 3.84
N MET A 44 0.56 -2.26 3.87
CA MET A 44 -0.28 -2.08 5.05
C MET A 44 -0.84 -3.40 5.60
N ILE A 45 -1.35 -4.30 4.76
CA ILE A 45 -1.88 -5.61 5.22
C ILE A 45 -0.77 -6.61 5.54
N LEU A 46 0.39 -6.49 4.89
CA LEU A 46 1.57 -7.29 5.21
C LEU A 46 2.06 -6.96 6.62
N GLN A 47 2.23 -5.68 6.95
CA GLN A 47 2.55 -5.24 8.30
C GLN A 47 1.51 -5.71 9.32
N ALA A 48 0.22 -5.60 9.00
CA ALA A 48 -0.85 -6.09 9.89
C ALA A 48 -0.69 -7.59 10.20
N HIS A 49 -0.38 -8.42 9.19
CA HIS A 49 -0.11 -9.84 9.40
C HIS A 49 1.15 -10.07 10.26
N GLU A 50 2.23 -9.33 10.02
CA GLU A 50 3.46 -9.43 10.79
C GLU A 50 3.23 -9.06 12.27
N TYR A 51 2.47 -7.99 12.54
CA TYR A 51 2.11 -7.59 13.91
C TYR A 51 1.23 -8.62 14.62
N GLU A 52 0.23 -9.18 13.94
CA GLU A 52 -0.60 -10.28 14.48
C GLU A 52 0.27 -11.49 14.86
N THR A 53 1.25 -11.84 14.01
CA THR A 53 2.16 -12.97 14.21
C THR A 53 3.12 -12.72 15.36
N LEU A 54 3.74 -11.54 15.41
CA LEU A 54 4.70 -11.17 16.47
C LEU A 54 4.04 -11.04 17.86
N SER A 55 2.75 -10.70 17.89
CA SER A 55 2.00 -10.46 19.12
C SER A 55 1.12 -11.65 19.53
N ASP A 56 1.20 -12.78 18.80
CA ASP A 56 0.39 -13.98 19.00
C ASP A 56 -1.12 -13.69 19.08
N CYS A 57 -1.60 -12.77 18.25
CA CYS A 57 -2.99 -12.34 18.19
C CYS A 57 -3.57 -12.49 16.76
N PRO A 58 -3.66 -13.73 16.24
CA PRO A 58 -4.14 -13.97 14.88
C PRO A 58 -5.54 -13.39 14.68
N GLY A 59 -5.75 -12.65 13.59
CA GLY A 59 -7.06 -12.08 13.29
C GLY A 59 -7.35 -10.71 13.91
N HIS A 60 -6.52 -10.22 14.84
CA HIS A 60 -6.81 -9.00 15.60
C HIS A 60 -6.88 -7.73 14.75
N LEU A 61 -6.08 -7.66 13.67
CA LEU A 61 -5.95 -6.52 12.77
C LEU A 61 -6.77 -6.71 11.47
N GLN A 62 -7.89 -7.42 11.56
CA GLN A 62 -8.78 -7.71 10.43
C GLN A 62 -9.28 -6.44 9.71
N GLU A 63 -9.45 -5.33 10.44
CA GLU A 63 -9.89 -4.06 9.86
C GLU A 63 -8.99 -3.57 8.71
N PHE A 64 -7.68 -3.85 8.77
CA PHE A 64 -6.73 -3.48 7.72
C PHE A 64 -6.97 -4.30 6.44
N PHE A 65 -7.29 -5.58 6.57
CA PHE A 65 -7.66 -6.45 5.45
C PHE A 65 -9.01 -6.03 4.85
N ASP A 66 -10.01 -5.76 5.69
CA ASP A 66 -11.33 -5.34 5.23
C ASP A 66 -11.26 -3.98 4.51
N SER A 67 -10.41 -3.07 4.99
CA SER A 67 -10.20 -1.76 4.38
C SER A 67 -9.58 -1.83 2.98
N THR A 68 -8.89 -2.91 2.61
CA THR A 68 -8.24 -3.07 1.30
C THR A 68 -8.97 -4.05 0.37
N ALA A 69 -9.98 -4.77 0.87
CA ALA A 69 -10.78 -5.71 0.11
C ALA A 69 -11.37 -5.07 -1.16
N GLY A 70 -11.08 -5.69 -2.32
CA GLY A 70 -11.57 -5.22 -3.63
C GLY A 70 -10.91 -3.93 -4.15
N LYS A 71 -9.91 -3.36 -3.46
CA LYS A 71 -9.24 -2.12 -3.88
C LYS A 71 -7.97 -2.31 -4.71
N PHE A 72 -7.50 -3.56 -4.83
CA PHE A 72 -6.33 -3.92 -5.65
C PHE A 72 -6.73 -4.02 -7.12
N LYS A 73 -6.01 -3.32 -8.00
CA LYS A 73 -6.29 -3.22 -9.42
C LYS A 73 -5.40 -4.15 -10.25
N THR A 74 -4.12 -4.23 -9.91
CA THR A 74 -3.09 -4.97 -10.64
C THR A 74 -3.14 -6.47 -10.34
N GLU A 75 -3.00 -7.30 -11.37
CA GLU A 75 -3.10 -8.77 -11.23
C GLU A 75 -1.96 -9.33 -10.35
N LEU A 76 -0.74 -8.81 -10.51
CA LEU A 76 0.41 -9.24 -9.72
C LEU A 76 0.18 -9.04 -8.21
N VAL A 77 -0.34 -7.89 -7.80
CA VAL A 77 -0.58 -7.61 -6.37
C VAL A 77 -1.76 -8.44 -5.85
N LYS A 78 -2.80 -8.69 -6.67
CA LYS A 78 -3.90 -9.60 -6.29
C LYS A 78 -3.40 -11.01 -5.97
N GLU A 79 -2.45 -11.53 -6.74
CA GLU A 79 -1.81 -12.83 -6.46
C GLU A 79 -1.09 -12.82 -5.11
N TRP A 80 -0.37 -11.73 -4.80
CA TRP A 80 0.33 -11.59 -3.52
C TRP A 80 -0.63 -11.49 -2.34
N VAL A 81 -1.71 -10.70 -2.47
CA VAL A 81 -2.78 -10.59 -1.46
C VAL A 81 -3.41 -11.95 -1.19
N LYS A 82 -3.69 -12.74 -2.24
CA LYS A 82 -4.24 -14.09 -2.12
C LYS A 82 -3.27 -15.01 -1.35
N LYS A 83 -1.98 -14.95 -1.66
CA LYS A 83 -0.95 -15.72 -0.96
C LYS A 83 -0.89 -15.33 0.52
N LEU A 84 -0.76 -14.05 0.82
CA LEU A 84 -0.70 -13.53 2.20
C LEU A 84 -1.93 -13.93 3.01
N THR A 85 -3.12 -13.82 2.42
CA THR A 85 -4.37 -14.22 3.08
C THR A 85 -4.40 -15.73 3.38
N THR A 86 -3.87 -16.55 2.46
CA THR A 86 -3.76 -18.00 2.67
C THR A 86 -2.81 -18.28 3.83
N ASP A 87 -1.62 -17.68 3.83
CA ASP A 87 -0.60 -17.86 4.88
C ASP A 87 -1.15 -17.45 6.26
N ARG A 88 -1.85 -16.30 6.34
CA ARG A 88 -2.51 -15.81 7.55
C ARG A 88 -3.55 -16.78 8.11
N THR A 89 -4.41 -17.34 7.26
CA THR A 89 -5.44 -18.31 7.69
C THR A 89 -4.88 -19.70 7.99
N GLY A 90 -3.79 -20.09 7.32
CA GLY A 90 -3.11 -21.37 7.55
C GLY A 90 -2.37 -21.42 8.88
N SER A 91 -1.94 -20.28 9.40
CA SER A 91 -1.23 -20.18 10.68
C SER A 91 -2.14 -20.32 11.91
N SER A 92 -3.47 -20.35 11.73
CA SER A 92 -4.45 -20.48 12.82
C SER A 92 -4.75 -21.94 13.22
N ALA A 93 -4.05 -22.93 12.65
CA ALA A 93 -4.40 -24.36 12.71
C ALA A 93 -3.46 -25.25 13.54
N THR A 94 -2.64 -24.71 14.45
CA THR A 94 -1.79 -25.50 15.36
C THR A 94 -1.90 -25.04 16.79
#